data_AF-A0A496Z6N4-F1
#
_entry.id   AF-A0A496Z6N4-F1
#
_cell.length_a   1.000
_cell.length_b   1.000
_cell.length_c   1.000
_cell.angle_alpha   90.00
_cell.angle_beta   90.00
_cell.angle_gamma   90.00
#
_symmetry.space_group_name_H-M   'P 1'
#
loop_
_entity.id
_entity.type
_entity.pdbx_description
1 polymer ?
#
loop_
_entity_poly.entity_id
_entity_poly.type
_entity_poly.pdbx_seq_one_letter_code
_entity_poly.pdbx_strand_id
1 'polypeptide(L)'
;MEQEEQYDFQAEAQDTAADDQMNAAYEAELLADQNARNLESESYENVRREEERLDQELGSQRARAAASGMALDDDGSLSQTMAASRKEGQTQIDWMKQAGVNQADIIRWEGDMARKTGVSSAQFGKSMAKTTKKRGDAAKWDGIFTGGTKMVNAVGQGYTAGQTAGWWGT
;
A
#
# COMPACT_ATOMS: atom_id res chain seq x y z
N MET A 1 34.21 -18.62 -5.46
CA MET A 1 33.26 -18.78 -6.57
C MET A 1 31.86 -19.14 -6.06
N GLU A 2 31.60 -20.27 -5.38
CA GLU A 2 30.21 -20.60 -4.94
C GLU A 2 29.56 -19.62 -3.94
N GLN A 3 30.32 -18.99 -3.03
CA GLN A 3 29.76 -18.01 -2.08
C GLN A 3 29.48 -16.64 -2.72
N GLU A 4 30.18 -16.26 -3.79
CA GLU A 4 29.98 -14.98 -4.49
C GLU A 4 28.66 -14.98 -5.27
N GLU A 5 28.42 -16.06 -6.03
CA GLU A 5 27.16 -16.22 -6.77
C GLU A 5 25.95 -16.24 -5.83
N GLN A 6 26.09 -16.77 -4.60
CA GLN A 6 25.01 -16.74 -3.60
C GLN A 6 24.68 -15.32 -3.11
N TYR A 7 25.66 -14.44 -2.89
CA TYR A 7 25.41 -13.08 -2.41
C TYR A 7 24.83 -12.17 -3.49
N ASP A 8 25.32 -12.27 -4.73
CA ASP A 8 24.78 -11.49 -5.85
C ASP A 8 23.37 -11.96 -6.23
N PHE A 9 23.13 -13.28 -6.27
CA PHE A 9 21.79 -13.82 -6.50
C PHE A 9 20.78 -13.40 -5.40
N GLN A 10 21.21 -13.41 -4.13
CA GLN A 10 20.36 -12.92 -3.03
C GLN A 10 20.08 -11.42 -3.12
N ALA A 11 21.06 -10.61 -3.52
CA ALA A 11 20.88 -9.17 -3.69
C ALA A 11 19.93 -8.84 -4.85
N GLU A 12 20.07 -9.53 -5.98
CA GLU A 12 19.20 -9.35 -7.17
C GLU A 12 17.76 -9.82 -6.90
N ALA A 13 17.59 -10.94 -6.20
CA ALA A 13 16.28 -11.41 -5.76
C ALA A 13 15.59 -10.43 -4.78
N GLN A 14 16.36 -9.79 -3.88
CA GLN A 14 15.84 -8.78 -2.97
C GLN A 14 15.47 -7.47 -3.68
N ASP A 15 16.24 -7.06 -4.70
CA ASP A 15 15.93 -5.86 -5.49
C ASP A 15 14.67 -6.07 -6.34
N THR A 16 14.56 -7.23 -6.99
CA THR A 16 13.36 -7.63 -7.76
C THR A 16 12.11 -7.70 -6.88
N ALA A 17 12.22 -8.35 -5.71
CA ALA A 17 11.10 -8.41 -4.77
C ALA A 17 10.69 -7.03 -4.23
N ALA A 18 11.64 -6.10 -4.07
CA ALA A 18 11.34 -4.73 -3.67
C ALA A 18 10.64 -3.95 -4.80
N ASP A 19 11.03 -4.16 -6.06
CA ASP A 19 10.34 -3.58 -7.22
C ASP A 19 8.91 -4.12 -7.36
N ASP A 20 8.72 -5.42 -7.21
CA ASP A 20 7.39 -6.05 -7.20
C ASP A 20 6.53 -5.48 -6.07
N GLN A 21 7.11 -5.27 -4.88
CA GLN A 21 6.41 -4.66 -3.76
C GLN A 21 6.03 -3.19 -4.03
N MET A 22 6.88 -2.41 -4.71
CA MET A 22 6.52 -1.05 -5.14
C MET A 22 5.38 -1.07 -6.15
N ASN A 23 5.46 -1.92 -7.18
CA ASN A 23 4.44 -2.01 -8.22
C ASN A 23 3.08 -2.43 -7.64
N ALA A 24 3.07 -3.46 -6.79
CA ALA A 24 1.85 -3.89 -6.10
C ALA A 24 1.25 -2.78 -5.22
N ALA A 25 2.10 -1.96 -4.59
CA ALA A 25 1.64 -0.84 -3.76
C ALA A 25 1.01 0.29 -4.60
N TYR A 26 1.52 0.56 -5.81
CA TYR A 26 0.89 1.50 -6.76
C TYR A 26 -0.41 0.94 -7.34
N GLU A 27 -0.45 -0.35 -7.65
CA GLU A 27 -1.69 -1.01 -8.11
C GLU A 27 -2.78 -0.96 -7.03
N ALA A 28 -2.41 -1.15 -5.76
CA ALA A 28 -3.34 -1.02 -4.64
C ALA A 28 -3.89 0.41 -4.48
N GLU A 29 -3.06 1.44 -4.64
CA GLU A 29 -3.52 2.85 -4.67
C GLU A 29 -4.53 3.08 -5.78
N LEU A 30 -4.23 2.59 -6.99
CA LEU A 30 -5.11 2.75 -8.15
C LEU A 30 -6.45 2.04 -7.96
N LEU A 31 -6.44 0.80 -7.46
CA LEU A 31 -7.65 0.04 -7.16
C LEU A 31 -8.48 0.70 -6.05
N ALA A 32 -7.83 1.23 -5.02
CA ALA A 32 -8.50 1.98 -3.97
C ALA A 32 -9.20 3.24 -4.53
N ASP A 33 -8.53 4.03 -5.37
CA ASP A 33 -9.16 5.21 -5.99
C ASP A 33 -10.33 4.81 -6.91
N GLN A 34 -10.20 3.73 -7.68
CA GLN A 34 -11.31 3.20 -8.50
C GLN A 34 -12.50 2.78 -7.63
N ASN A 35 -12.25 2.05 -6.55
CA ASN A 35 -13.29 1.61 -5.61
C ASN A 35 -13.95 2.82 -4.92
N ALA A 36 -13.18 3.83 -4.54
CA ALA A 36 -13.69 5.07 -3.96
C ALA A 36 -14.62 5.80 -4.94
N ARG A 37 -14.24 5.93 -6.21
CA ARG A 37 -15.08 6.54 -7.26
C ARG A 37 -16.36 5.75 -7.51
N ASN A 38 -16.27 4.42 -7.54
CA ASN A 38 -17.45 3.56 -7.70
C ASN A 38 -18.41 3.75 -6.52
N LEU A 39 -17.89 3.78 -5.30
CA LEU A 39 -18.68 4.01 -4.10
C LEU A 39 -19.32 5.40 -4.07
N GLU A 40 -18.60 6.45 -4.49
CA GLU A 40 -19.18 7.79 -4.66
C GLU A 40 -20.32 7.77 -5.67
N SER A 41 -20.11 7.16 -6.83
CA SER A 41 -21.13 7.02 -7.88
C SER A 41 -22.38 6.31 -7.36
N GLU A 42 -22.22 5.17 -6.69
CA GLU A 42 -23.32 4.42 -6.10
C GLU A 42 -24.03 5.22 -5.00
N SER A 43 -23.29 5.93 -4.16
CA SER A 43 -23.85 6.79 -3.13
C SER A 43 -24.67 7.94 -3.72
N TYR A 44 -24.16 8.62 -4.75
CA TYR A 44 -24.88 9.69 -5.43
C TYR A 44 -26.17 9.18 -6.09
N GLU A 45 -26.13 8.00 -6.72
CA GLU A 45 -27.32 7.39 -7.30
C GLU A 45 -28.34 6.99 -6.23
N ASN A 46 -27.90 6.48 -5.08
CA ASN A 46 -28.77 6.18 -3.95
C ASN A 46 -29.42 7.44 -3.37
N VAL A 47 -28.65 8.52 -3.23
CA VAL A 47 -29.14 9.84 -2.82
C VAL A 47 -30.20 10.34 -3.81
N ARG A 48 -29.93 10.27 -5.12
CA ARG A 48 -30.88 10.67 -6.16
C ARG A 48 -32.20 9.89 -6.06
N ARG A 49 -32.13 8.59 -5.82
CA ARG A 49 -33.34 7.75 -5.65
C ARG A 49 -34.12 8.10 -4.39
N GLU A 50 -33.43 8.42 -3.30
CA GLU A 50 -34.09 8.81 -2.06
C GLU A 50 -34.73 10.19 -2.17
N GLU A 51 -34.08 11.14 -2.87
CA GLU A 51 -34.68 12.44 -3.24
C GLU A 51 -35.97 12.25 -4.04
N GLU A 52 -35.94 11.42 -5.09
CA GLU A 52 -37.13 11.12 -5.90
C GLU A 52 -38.24 10.45 -5.07
N ARG A 53 -37.86 9.56 -4.15
CA ARG A 53 -38.82 8.88 -3.26
C ARG A 53 -39.47 9.87 -2.30
N LEU A 54 -38.70 10.77 -1.70
CA LEU A 54 -39.20 11.81 -0.80
C LEU A 54 -40.16 12.76 -1.53
N ASP A 55 -39.80 13.19 -2.74
CA ASP A 55 -40.66 14.07 -3.54
C ASP A 55 -41.97 13.39 -3.96
N GLN A 56 -41.93 12.10 -4.33
CA GLN A 56 -43.14 11.32 -4.61
C GLN A 56 -44.01 11.16 -3.37
N GLU A 57 -43.41 10.89 -2.22
CA GLU A 57 -44.12 10.76 -0.95
C GLU A 57 -44.83 12.07 -0.59
N LEU A 58 -44.11 13.19 -0.59
CA LEU A 58 -44.67 14.53 -0.33
C LEU A 58 -45.76 14.90 -1.35
N GLY A 59 -45.55 14.59 -2.63
CA GLY A 59 -46.54 14.78 -3.68
C GLY A 59 -47.82 13.99 -3.43
N SER A 60 -47.69 12.71 -3.04
CA SER A 60 -48.83 11.85 -2.71
C SER A 60 -49.57 12.32 -1.45
N GLN A 61 -48.85 12.78 -0.43
CA GLN A 61 -49.43 13.33 0.79
C GLN A 61 -50.22 14.60 0.49
N ARG A 62 -49.68 15.52 -0.33
CA ARG A 62 -50.38 16.71 -0.81
C ARG A 62 -51.63 16.37 -1.62
N ALA A 63 -51.55 15.41 -2.53
CA ALA A 63 -52.69 14.97 -3.33
C ALA A 63 -53.80 14.36 -2.46
N ARG A 64 -53.44 13.56 -1.44
CA ARG A 64 -54.39 13.01 -0.47
C ARG A 64 -55.04 14.09 0.39
N ALA A 65 -54.26 15.08 0.85
CA ALA A 65 -54.77 16.22 1.61
C ALA A 65 -55.77 17.05 0.78
N ALA A 66 -55.43 17.32 -0.48
CA ALA A 66 -56.33 18.02 -1.39
C ALA A 66 -57.61 17.21 -1.66
N ALA A 67 -57.49 15.89 -1.85
CA ALA A 67 -58.62 15.00 -2.09
C ALA A 67 -59.53 14.84 -0.87
N SER A 68 -58.99 14.92 0.35
CA SER A 68 -59.78 14.87 1.59
C SER A 68 -60.49 16.20 1.92
N GLY A 69 -60.29 17.24 1.11
CA GLY A 69 -60.85 18.57 1.35
C GLY A 69 -60.19 19.30 2.53
N MET A 70 -59.05 18.81 3.02
CA MET A 70 -58.24 19.52 4.00
C MET A 70 -57.51 20.68 3.32
N ALA A 71 -57.81 21.90 3.72
CA ALA A 71 -57.07 23.06 3.26
C ALA A 71 -55.63 22.98 3.80
N LEU A 72 -54.66 23.05 2.89
CA LEU A 72 -53.24 23.24 3.22
C LEU A 72 -53.02 24.72 3.52
N ASP A 73 -53.69 25.23 4.54
CA ASP A 73 -53.44 26.59 5.02
C ASP A 73 -52.07 26.58 5.73
N ASP A 74 -51.27 27.65 5.56
CA ASP A 74 -49.90 27.71 6.08
C ASP A 74 -49.81 27.61 7.62
N ASP A 75 -50.93 27.81 8.34
CA ASP A 75 -51.06 27.68 9.80
C ASP A 75 -51.69 26.34 10.27
N GLY A 76 -52.05 25.44 9.35
CA GLY A 76 -52.65 24.15 9.68
C GLY A 76 -51.64 23.14 10.25
N SER A 77 -52.08 22.28 11.17
CA SER A 77 -51.22 21.19 11.72
C SER A 77 -50.68 20.26 10.63
N LEU A 78 -51.43 20.09 9.53
CA LEU A 78 -51.04 19.24 8.40
C LEU A 78 -49.90 19.86 7.56
N SER A 79 -49.92 21.17 7.30
CA SER A 79 -48.85 21.84 6.55
C SER A 79 -47.55 21.88 7.37
N GLN A 80 -47.64 22.11 8.68
CA GLN A 80 -46.50 22.00 9.61
C GLN A 80 -45.91 20.58 9.62
N THR A 81 -46.76 19.54 9.64
CA THR A 81 -46.31 18.14 9.61
C THR A 81 -45.59 17.82 8.30
N MET A 82 -46.14 18.23 7.14
CA MET A 82 -45.49 18.03 5.85
C MET A 82 -44.15 18.78 5.74
N ALA A 83 -44.07 20.00 6.28
CA ALA A 83 -42.82 20.76 6.32
C ALA A 83 -41.76 20.08 7.21
N ALA A 84 -42.17 19.53 8.35
CA ALA A 84 -41.30 18.76 9.22
C ALA A 84 -40.79 17.48 8.53
N SER A 85 -41.68 16.71 7.89
CA SER A 85 -41.30 15.50 7.14
C SER A 85 -40.34 15.81 6.00
N ARG A 86 -40.54 16.91 5.28
CA ARG A 86 -39.60 17.35 4.24
C ARG A 86 -38.22 17.67 4.83
N LYS A 87 -38.17 18.40 5.94
CA LYS A 87 -36.93 18.78 6.60
C LYS A 87 -36.17 17.56 7.11
N GLU A 88 -36.87 16.61 7.71
CA GLU A 88 -36.30 15.36 8.20
C GLU A 88 -35.77 14.49 7.05
N GLY A 89 -36.56 14.31 5.99
CA GLY A 89 -36.13 13.58 4.80
C GLY A 89 -34.89 14.21 4.15
N GLN A 90 -34.85 15.54 4.03
CA GLN A 90 -33.66 16.24 3.52
C GLN A 90 -32.43 16.02 4.42
N THR A 91 -32.62 16.05 5.74
CA THR A 91 -31.52 15.81 6.69
C THR A 91 -30.96 14.39 6.54
N GLN A 92 -31.84 13.39 6.33
CA GLN A 92 -31.44 12.02 6.07
C GLN A 92 -30.64 11.89 4.76
N ILE A 93 -31.10 12.55 3.68
CA ILE A 93 -30.40 12.59 2.40
C ILE A 93 -29.01 13.21 2.53
N ASP A 94 -28.90 14.33 3.26
CA ASP A 94 -27.63 15.00 3.51
C ASP A 94 -26.66 14.10 4.29
N TRP A 95 -27.16 13.36 5.28
CA TRP A 95 -26.37 12.36 6.00
C TRP A 95 -25.91 11.22 5.11
N MET A 96 -26.78 10.70 4.23
CA MET A 96 -26.41 9.64 3.28
C MET A 96 -25.30 10.11 2.33
N LYS A 97 -25.41 11.35 1.82
CA LYS A 97 -24.39 11.96 0.96
C LYS A 97 -23.06 12.10 1.69
N GLN A 98 -23.06 12.64 2.90
CA GLN A 98 -21.83 12.78 3.71
C GLN A 98 -21.22 11.42 4.06
N ALA A 99 -22.04 10.44 4.43
CA ALA A 99 -21.57 9.10 4.74
C ALA A 99 -20.88 8.44 3.54
N GLY A 100 -21.44 8.56 2.33
CA GLY A 100 -20.84 8.03 1.11
C GLY A 100 -19.50 8.68 0.76
N VAL A 101 -19.42 10.02 0.83
CA VAL A 101 -18.16 10.75 0.59
C VAL A 101 -17.11 10.34 1.63
N ASN A 102 -17.49 10.29 2.91
CA ASN A 102 -16.57 9.87 3.98
C ASN A 102 -16.04 8.44 3.78
N GLN A 103 -16.89 7.50 3.35
CA GLN A 103 -16.47 6.13 3.05
C GLN A 103 -15.48 6.09 1.88
N ALA A 104 -15.73 6.85 0.81
CA ALA A 104 -14.81 6.94 -0.32
C ALA A 104 -13.45 7.53 0.09
N ASP A 105 -13.45 8.56 0.94
CA ASP A 105 -12.23 9.17 1.46
C ASP A 105 -11.43 8.21 2.35
N ILE A 106 -12.10 7.37 3.14
CA ILE A 106 -11.44 6.29 3.90
C ILE A 106 -10.75 5.32 2.96
N ILE A 107 -11.43 4.87 1.89
CA ILE A 107 -10.84 3.94 0.91
C ILE A 107 -9.61 4.56 0.24
N ARG A 108 -9.70 5.83 -0.20
CA ARG A 108 -8.54 6.55 -0.76
C ARG A 108 -7.39 6.62 0.23
N TRP A 109 -7.69 6.95 1.48
CA TRP A 109 -6.69 7.03 2.54
C TRP A 109 -6.01 5.69 2.81
N GLU A 110 -6.77 4.59 2.81
CA GLU A 110 -6.24 3.23 2.94
C GLU A 110 -5.29 2.88 1.79
N GLY A 111 -5.67 3.22 0.55
CA GLY A 111 -4.80 3.06 -0.64
C GLY A 111 -3.50 3.87 -0.54
N ASP A 112 -3.61 5.14 -0.17
CA ASP A 112 -2.46 6.03 0.07
C ASP A 112 -1.52 5.48 1.14
N MET A 113 -2.07 4.94 2.22
CA MET A 113 -1.32 4.39 3.33
C MET A 113 -0.65 3.06 2.96
N ALA A 114 -1.35 2.20 2.22
CA ALA A 114 -0.79 0.98 1.64
C ALA A 114 0.40 1.31 0.73
N ARG A 115 0.27 2.33 -0.12
CA ARG A 115 1.36 2.80 -0.96
C ARG A 115 2.55 3.29 -0.16
N LYS A 116 2.35 4.21 0.79
CA LYS A 116 3.43 4.77 1.61
C LYS A 116 4.19 3.67 2.35
N THR A 117 3.46 2.70 2.89
CA THR A 117 4.04 1.57 3.62
C THR A 117 4.79 0.63 2.68
N GLY A 118 4.21 0.28 1.53
CA GLY A 118 4.83 -0.58 0.52
C GLY A 118 6.10 0.02 -0.08
N VAL A 119 6.06 1.31 -0.46
CA VAL A 119 7.23 2.05 -0.95
C VAL A 119 8.33 2.12 0.11
N SER A 120 7.98 2.41 1.37
CA SER A 120 8.96 2.45 2.46
C SER A 120 9.60 1.09 2.70
N SER A 121 8.82 0.01 2.71
CA SER A 121 9.31 -1.36 2.86
C SER A 121 10.23 -1.75 1.70
N ALA A 122 9.83 -1.46 0.47
CA ALA A 122 10.62 -1.73 -0.71
C ALA A 122 11.95 -0.96 -0.69
N GLN A 123 11.94 0.33 -0.34
CA GLN A 123 13.17 1.12 -0.20
C GLN A 123 14.11 0.52 0.84
N PHE A 124 13.57 0.02 1.95
CA PHE A 124 14.36 -0.70 2.95
C PHE A 124 14.96 -1.99 2.36
N GLY A 125 14.16 -2.79 1.63
CA GLY A 125 14.62 -3.98 0.90
C GLY A 125 15.76 -3.68 -0.07
N LYS A 126 15.64 -2.61 -0.87
CA LYS A 126 16.70 -2.14 -1.78
C LYS A 126 17.97 -1.71 -1.03
N SER A 127 17.81 -1.08 0.14
CA SER A 127 18.96 -0.70 0.97
C SER A 127 19.70 -1.92 1.50
N MET A 128 18.97 -2.96 1.89
CA MET A 128 19.51 -4.24 2.34
C MET A 128 20.25 -4.97 1.21
N ALA A 129 19.65 -5.02 0.02
CA ALA A 129 20.26 -5.57 -1.20
C ALA A 129 21.59 -4.88 -1.55
N LYS A 130 21.67 -3.55 -1.40
CA LYS A 130 22.92 -2.80 -1.59
C LYS A 130 23.98 -3.17 -0.55
N THR A 131 23.60 -3.37 0.71
CA THR A 131 24.55 -3.79 1.75
C THR A 131 25.02 -5.23 1.61
N THR A 132 24.16 -6.15 1.19
CA THR A 132 24.55 -7.55 0.92
C THR A 132 25.51 -7.61 -0.26
N LYS A 133 25.23 -6.88 -1.35
CA LYS A 133 26.15 -6.74 -2.48
C LYS A 133 27.51 -6.18 -2.07
N LYS A 134 27.55 -5.09 -1.29
CA LYS A 134 28.80 -4.51 -0.76
C LYS A 134 29.59 -5.50 0.12
N ARG A 135 28.91 -6.34 0.91
CA ARG A 135 29.58 -7.38 1.71
C ARG A 135 30.16 -8.48 0.84
N GLY A 136 29.46 -8.89 -0.22
CA GLY A 136 29.98 -9.80 -1.25
C GLY A 136 31.24 -9.23 -1.90
N ASP A 137 31.20 -7.96 -2.33
CA ASP A 137 32.36 -7.25 -2.90
C ASP A 137 33.54 -7.14 -1.92
N ALA A 138 33.28 -6.88 -0.64
CA ALA A 138 34.33 -6.82 0.38
C ALA A 138 34.98 -8.19 0.63
N ALA A 139 34.18 -9.27 0.67
CA ALA A 139 34.69 -10.64 0.78
C ALA A 139 35.55 -11.03 -0.44
N LYS A 140 35.24 -10.50 -1.63
CA LYS A 140 36.04 -10.66 -2.84
C LYS A 140 37.41 -10.01 -2.71
N TRP A 141 37.49 -8.76 -2.26
CA TRP A 141 38.77 -8.09 -2.06
C TRP A 141 39.60 -8.75 -0.96
N ASP A 142 38.99 -9.12 0.18
CA ASP A 142 39.69 -9.79 1.27
C ASP A 142 40.20 -11.17 0.87
N GLY A 143 39.42 -11.94 0.09
CA GLY A 143 39.85 -13.21 -0.49
C GLY A 143 41.03 -13.08 -1.47
N ILE A 144 41.07 -12.01 -2.28
CA ILE A 144 42.17 -11.72 -3.21
C ILE A 144 43.46 -11.37 -2.46
N PHE A 145 43.39 -10.51 -1.42
CA PHE A 145 44.56 -10.16 -0.63
C PHE A 145 45.06 -11.33 0.23
N THR A 146 44.16 -12.14 0.80
CA THR A 146 44.53 -13.29 1.64
C THR A 146 45.07 -14.47 0.80
N GLY A 147 44.56 -14.66 -0.42
CA GLY A 147 45.09 -15.63 -1.39
C GLY A 147 46.48 -15.28 -1.89
N GLY A 148 46.75 -13.98 -2.12
CA GLY A 148 48.08 -13.48 -2.49
C GLY A 148 49.14 -13.71 -1.40
N THR A 149 48.81 -13.45 -0.13
CA THR A 149 49.75 -13.63 0.98
C THR A 149 50.11 -15.10 1.22
N LYS A 150 49.18 -16.04 0.95
CA LYS A 150 49.49 -17.48 1.01
C LYS A 150 50.39 -17.95 -0.13
N MET A 151 50.30 -17.36 -1.33
CA MET A 151 51.23 -17.67 -2.42
C MET A 151 52.63 -17.07 -2.19
N VAL A 152 52.74 -15.88 -1.58
CA VAL A 152 54.06 -15.28 -1.28
C VAL A 152 54.79 -16.06 -0.19
N ASN A 153 54.10 -16.62 0.80
CA ASN A 153 54.73 -17.46 1.82
C ASN A 153 55.07 -18.89 1.32
N ALA A 154 54.37 -19.39 0.29
CA ALA A 154 54.68 -20.68 -0.34
C ALA A 154 55.88 -20.61 -1.30
N VAL A 155 56.17 -19.44 -1.87
CA VAL A 155 57.36 -19.22 -2.72
C VAL A 155 58.62 -18.89 -1.89
N GLY A 156 58.47 -18.47 -0.63
CA GLY A 156 59.58 -18.16 0.28
C GLY A 156 60.22 -19.37 1.00
N GLN A 157 59.61 -20.56 0.95
CA GLN A 157 60.14 -21.79 1.61
C GLN A 157 60.79 -22.77 0.63
N GLY A 158 61.22 -22.29 -0.53
CA GLY A 158 61.63 -23.14 -1.66
C GLY A 158 63.12 -23.33 -1.89
N TYR A 159 64.06 -22.78 -1.10
CA TYR A 159 65.50 -23.01 -1.34
C TYR A 159 66.38 -22.87 -0.09
N THR A 160 66.64 -23.99 0.59
CA THR A 160 67.97 -24.29 1.16
C THR A 160 68.16 -25.81 1.19
N ALA A 161 68.63 -26.34 0.06
CA ALA A 161 69.31 -27.62 0.04
C ALA A 161 70.75 -27.43 0.55
N GLY A 162 71.22 -28.31 1.44
CA GLY A 162 72.65 -28.56 1.58
C GLY A 162 73.16 -28.89 3.00
N GLN A 163 73.34 -30.19 3.26
CA GLN A 163 74.46 -30.82 3.98
C GLN A 163 74.68 -30.42 5.46
N THR A 164 74.77 -31.33 6.44
CA THR A 164 75.81 -32.36 6.57
C THR A 164 75.41 -33.49 7.52
N ALA A 165 75.95 -34.68 7.23
CA ALA A 165 75.91 -35.90 8.03
C ALA A 165 76.62 -35.79 9.39
N GLY A 166 76.27 -36.68 10.33
CA GLY A 166 76.99 -36.91 11.57
C GLY A 166 76.45 -38.14 12.33
N TRP A 167 77.01 -39.31 12.03
CA TRP A 167 76.91 -40.56 12.79
C TRP A 167 77.80 -40.51 14.06
N TRP A 168 77.64 -41.52 14.94
CA TRP A 168 78.32 -41.88 16.21
C TRP A 168 77.60 -41.33 17.47
N GLY A 169 76.98 -42.16 18.33
CA GLY A 169 77.55 -43.20 19.22
C GLY A 169 77.89 -42.51 20.56
N THR A 170 77.35 -42.82 21.74
CA THR A 170 76.95 -44.06 22.44
C THR A 170 75.94 -43.70 23.54
#